data_AF-A0A914YBA4-F1
#
_entry.id   AF-A0A914YBA4-F1
#
_cell.length_a   1.000
_cell.length_b   1.000
_cell.length_c   1.000
_cell.angle_alpha   90.00
_cell.angle_beta   90.00
_cell.angle_gamma   90.00
#
_symmetry.space_group_name_H-M   'P 1'
#
loop_
_entity.id
_entity.type
_entity.pdbx_description
1 polymer ?
#
loop_
_entity_poly.entity_id
_entity_poly.type
_entity_poly.pdbx_seq_one_letter_code
_entity_poly.pdbx_strand_id
1 'polypeptide(L)'
;MGLSIPPYIVHIEMFIMGKECMEKHGFKVVKGVMNPSSDSYKKSGMLSLFHRNEMCKLSVSNDKHNWIIVDNFEDSNPVTILQRCHDKMIKEYGEVKVMYLCGADAIDSFIEAHSKGKSKFWTFEELKTILDKYGMIIEVNSNRPGNASDPIKILKALNLPTKNVFAVFSTDDISRNYGRKCYKLCG
;
A
#
# COMPACT_ATOMS: atom_id res chain seq x y z
N MET A 1 -2.33 -2.66 1.46
CA MET A 1 -1.24 -2.49 0.48
C MET A 1 -1.46 -3.42 -0.69
N GLY A 2 -1.45 -2.92 -1.94
CA GLY A 2 -1.54 -3.73 -3.16
C GLY A 2 -0.16 -4.15 -3.66
N LEU A 3 0.15 -5.45 -3.68
CA LEU A 3 1.45 -5.96 -4.10
C LEU A 3 1.40 -6.56 -5.52
N SER A 4 2.01 -5.86 -6.49
CA SER A 4 2.12 -6.32 -7.89
C SER A 4 3.37 -7.15 -8.19
N ILE A 5 4.22 -7.39 -7.19
CA ILE A 5 5.47 -8.13 -7.26
C ILE A 5 5.65 -8.94 -5.96
N PRO A 6 6.58 -9.92 -5.90
CA PRO A 6 6.88 -10.62 -4.66
C PRO A 6 7.14 -9.64 -3.51
N PRO A 7 6.70 -9.95 -2.28
CA PRO A 7 6.98 -9.13 -1.12
C PRO A 7 8.49 -9.10 -0.90
N TYR A 8 9.11 -7.95 -1.14
CA TYR A 8 10.45 -7.65 -0.66
C TYR A 8 10.42 -7.07 0.75
N ILE A 9 11.58 -7.06 1.41
CA ILE A 9 11.78 -6.53 2.77
C ILE A 9 11.14 -5.14 2.95
N VAL A 10 11.22 -4.29 1.93
CA VAL A 10 10.61 -2.96 1.91
C VAL A 10 9.13 -2.93 2.25
N HIS A 11 8.35 -3.95 1.86
CA HIS A 11 6.92 -3.96 2.17
C HIS A 11 6.66 -4.24 3.64
N ILE A 12 7.51 -5.05 4.29
CA ILE A 12 7.45 -5.29 5.73
C ILE A 12 7.90 -4.03 6.48
N GLU A 13 8.98 -3.40 6.04
CA GLU A 13 9.47 -2.13 6.59
C GLU A 13 8.40 -1.04 6.50
N MET A 14 7.67 -0.95 5.37
CA MET A 14 6.51 -0.06 5.24
C MET A 14 5.44 -0.32 6.29
N PHE A 15 5.14 -1.59 6.62
CA PHE A 15 4.20 -1.91 7.70
C PHE A 15 4.74 -1.47 9.07
N ILE A 16 6.03 -1.69 9.33
CA ILE A 16 6.68 -1.28 10.59
C ILE A 16 6.64 0.25 10.73
N MET A 17 7.10 0.98 9.71
CA MET A 17 7.07 2.45 9.70
C MET A 17 5.65 3.00 9.82
N GLY A 18 4.69 2.39 9.12
CA GLY A 18 3.28 2.78 9.22
C GLY A 18 2.72 2.54 10.62
N LYS A 19 3.08 1.42 11.26
CA LYS A 19 2.69 1.13 12.65
C LYS A 19 3.25 2.16 13.62
N GLU A 20 4.56 2.41 13.57
CA GLU A 20 5.22 3.39 14.43
C GLU A 20 4.65 4.79 14.25
N CYS A 21 4.33 5.17 13.01
CA CYS A 21 3.68 6.44 12.71
C CYS A 21 2.32 6.56 13.43
N MET A 22 1.48 5.52 13.37
CA MET A 22 0.17 5.53 14.01
C MET A 22 0.28 5.53 15.54
N GLU A 23 1.23 4.78 16.10
CA GLU A 23 1.50 4.75 17.53
C GLU A 23 1.97 6.11 18.05
N LYS A 24 2.82 6.82 17.29
CA LYS A 24 3.21 8.21 17.59
C LYS A 24 2.03 9.19 17.59
N HIS A 25 0.99 8.91 16.80
CA HIS A 25 -0.24 9.71 16.76
C HIS A 25 -1.32 9.24 17.76
N GLY A 26 -0.96 8.36 18.71
CA GLY A 26 -1.85 7.92 19.78
C GLY A 26 -2.80 6.77 19.41
N PHE A 27 -2.60 6.13 18.26
CA PHE A 27 -3.37 4.95 17.87
C PHE A 27 -2.66 3.66 18.28
N LYS A 28 -3.43 2.65 18.69
CA LYS A 28 -2.91 1.28 18.87
C LYS A 28 -3.13 0.49 17.59
N VAL A 29 -2.06 0.05 16.95
CA VAL A 29 -2.16 -0.79 15.74
C VAL A 29 -2.32 -2.25 16.13
N VAL A 30 -3.49 -2.82 15.81
CA VAL A 30 -3.85 -4.21 16.18
C VAL A 30 -3.56 -5.22 15.07
N LYS A 31 -3.57 -4.80 13.81
CA LYS A 31 -3.38 -5.68 12.65
C LYS A 31 -2.85 -4.91 11.43
N GLY A 32 -1.97 -5.56 10.68
CA GLY A 32 -1.58 -5.19 9.33
C GLY A 32 -2.17 -6.18 8.34
N VAL A 33 -2.74 -5.69 7.22
CA VAL A 33 -3.32 -6.55 6.18
C VAL A 33 -2.61 -6.32 4.86
N MET A 34 -1.89 -7.34 4.41
CA MET A 34 -1.21 -7.40 3.13
C MET A 34 -2.13 -8.06 2.11
N ASN A 35 -2.41 -7.38 0.99
CA ASN A 35 -3.31 -7.89 -0.05
C ASN A 35 -2.60 -7.87 -1.42
N PRO A 36 -2.10 -9.01 -1.89
CA PRO A 36 -1.47 -9.10 -3.20
C PRO A 36 -2.47 -8.73 -4.31
N SER A 37 -2.02 -7.93 -5.28
CA SER A 37 -2.89 -7.43 -6.36
C SER A 37 -3.48 -8.57 -7.19
N SER A 38 -4.67 -8.41 -7.75
CA SER A 38 -5.26 -9.42 -8.65
C SER A 38 -4.38 -9.74 -9.87
N ASP A 39 -4.45 -10.96 -10.41
CA ASP A 39 -3.81 -11.31 -11.68
C ASP A 39 -4.42 -10.52 -12.86
N SER A 40 -5.65 -10.03 -12.72
CA SER A 40 -6.30 -9.09 -13.65
C SER A 40 -5.54 -7.76 -13.82
N TYR A 41 -4.64 -7.44 -12.89
CA TYR A 41 -3.75 -6.27 -12.98
C TYR A 41 -2.85 -6.32 -14.23
N LYS A 42 -2.61 -7.52 -14.79
CA LYS A 42 -1.95 -7.76 -16.09
C LYS A 42 -0.63 -6.99 -16.30
N LYS A 43 0.12 -6.70 -15.23
CA LYS A 43 1.47 -6.13 -15.34
C LYS A 43 2.40 -7.18 -15.93
N SER A 44 3.14 -6.80 -16.97
CA SER A 44 4.09 -7.70 -17.63
C SER A 44 5.11 -8.25 -16.63
N GLY A 45 5.37 -9.57 -16.71
CA GLY A 45 6.30 -10.27 -15.83
C GLY A 45 5.82 -10.47 -14.39
N MET A 46 4.51 -10.40 -14.13
CA MET A 46 3.92 -10.72 -12.82
C MET A 46 3.78 -12.24 -12.65
N LEU A 47 4.24 -12.76 -11.51
CA LEU A 47 3.96 -14.13 -11.10
C LEU A 47 2.48 -14.28 -10.75
N SER A 48 1.93 -15.49 -10.89
CA SER A 48 0.54 -15.77 -10.51
C SER A 48 0.25 -15.34 -9.07
N LEU A 49 -1.00 -14.96 -8.82
CA LEU A 49 -1.49 -14.53 -7.52
C LEU A 49 -1.25 -15.63 -6.47
N PHE A 50 -1.39 -16.89 -6.86
CA PHE A 50 -1.06 -18.03 -6.00
C PHE A 50 0.36 -17.93 -5.43
N HIS A 51 1.39 -17.83 -6.28
CA HIS A 51 2.77 -17.73 -5.80
C HIS A 51 3.01 -16.46 -4.99
N ARG A 52 2.41 -15.33 -5.39
CA ARG A 52 2.56 -14.07 -4.64
C ARG A 52 1.95 -14.17 -3.25
N ASN A 53 0.79 -14.80 -3.10
CA ASN A 53 0.16 -15.08 -1.80
C ASN A 53 1.07 -15.94 -0.92
N GLU A 54 1.60 -17.04 -1.45
CA GLU A 54 2.49 -17.93 -0.66
C GLU A 54 3.78 -17.22 -0.23
N MET A 55 4.40 -16.44 -1.13
CA MET A 55 5.56 -15.62 -0.76
C MET A 55 5.22 -14.58 0.32
N CYS A 56 4.03 -13.97 0.27
CA CYS A 56 3.57 -13.03 1.30
C CYS A 56 3.38 -13.71 2.65
N LYS A 57 2.83 -14.92 2.66
CA LYS A 57 2.66 -15.68 3.91
C LYS A 57 4.01 -16.03 4.52
N LEU A 58 4.95 -16.49 3.69
CA LEU A 58 6.31 -16.80 4.13
C LEU A 58 7.06 -15.56 4.62
N SER A 59 6.84 -14.38 4.03
CA SER A 59 7.54 -13.17 4.45
C SER A 59 7.13 -12.66 5.82
N VAL A 60 5.91 -13.01 6.28
CA VAL A 60 5.36 -12.59 7.59
C VAL A 60 5.22 -13.74 8.59
N SER A 61 5.77 -14.93 8.31
CA SER A 61 5.63 -16.12 9.17
C SER A 61 6.49 -16.09 10.44
N ASN A 62 7.44 -15.16 10.53
CA ASN A 62 8.29 -14.92 11.69
C ASN A 62 7.49 -14.24 12.84
N ASP A 63 7.74 -14.65 14.08
CA ASP A 63 7.13 -14.10 15.31
C ASP A 63 7.15 -12.56 15.41
N LYS A 64 8.19 -11.89 14.88
CA LYS A 64 8.31 -10.42 14.85
C LYS A 64 7.22 -9.74 14.00
N HIS A 65 6.62 -10.47 13.07
CA HIS A 65 5.63 -9.94 12.11
C HIS A 65 4.25 -10.62 12.25
N ASN A 66 4.00 -11.33 13.34
CA ASN A 66 2.75 -12.07 13.59
C ASN A 66 1.47 -11.20 13.59
N TRP A 67 1.61 -9.88 13.68
CA TRP A 67 0.53 -8.91 13.58
C TRP A 67 0.17 -8.55 12.13
N ILE A 68 0.93 -9.02 11.14
CA ILE A 68 0.65 -8.82 9.71
C ILE A 68 0.08 -10.12 9.15
N ILE A 69 -1.07 -10.03 8.49
CA ILE A 69 -1.71 -11.16 7.80
C ILE A 69 -1.79 -10.92 6.30
N VAL A 70 -1.92 -11.99 5.54
CA VAL A 70 -2.18 -11.94 4.10
C VAL A 70 -3.66 -12.19 3.85
N ASP A 71 -4.32 -11.25 3.18
CA ASP A 71 -5.67 -11.42 2.66
C ASP A 71 -5.58 -11.70 1.15
N ASN A 72 -6.08 -12.86 0.73
CA ASN A 72 -6.06 -13.30 -0.66
C ASN A 72 -7.30 -12.86 -1.46
N PHE A 73 -8.16 -12.00 -0.90
CA PHE A 73 -9.29 -11.46 -1.63
C PHE A 73 -8.83 -10.72 -2.89
N GLU A 74 -9.38 -11.14 -4.03
CA GLU A 74 -8.97 -10.67 -5.34
C GLU A 74 -9.96 -9.66 -5.89
N ASP A 75 -9.55 -8.38 -5.89
CA ASP A 75 -10.27 -7.29 -6.55
C ASP A 75 -9.24 -6.29 -7.09
N SER A 76 -9.59 -5.50 -8.10
CA SER A 76 -8.76 -4.43 -8.61
C SER A 76 -9.09 -3.08 -7.98
N ASN A 77 -10.27 -2.93 -7.37
CA ASN A 77 -10.76 -1.71 -6.76
C ASN A 77 -10.32 -1.61 -5.28
N PRO A 78 -9.47 -0.64 -4.93
CA PRO A 78 -8.97 -0.52 -3.56
C PRO A 78 -10.05 -0.12 -2.55
N VAL A 79 -11.13 0.55 -2.98
CA VAL A 79 -12.28 0.84 -2.11
C VAL A 79 -12.98 -0.45 -1.69
N THR A 80 -13.20 -1.39 -2.61
CA THR A 80 -13.81 -2.70 -2.32
C THR A 80 -12.94 -3.51 -1.37
N ILE A 81 -11.62 -3.54 -1.62
CA ILE A 81 -10.65 -4.23 -0.74
C ILE A 81 -10.68 -3.64 0.67
N LEU A 82 -10.65 -2.30 0.78
CA LEU A 82 -10.69 -1.60 2.07
C LEU A 82 -12.01 -1.84 2.81
N GLN A 83 -13.14 -1.82 2.10
CA GLN A 83 -14.44 -2.09 2.68
C GLN A 83 -14.51 -3.50 3.27
N ARG A 84 -14.13 -4.52 2.49
CA ARG A 84 -14.10 -5.91 2.96
C ARG A 84 -13.16 -6.08 4.15
N CYS A 85 -11.97 -5.48 4.08
CA CYS A 85 -11.02 -5.49 5.19
C CYS A 85 -11.64 -4.88 6.45
N HIS A 86 -12.30 -3.72 6.31
CA HIS A 86 -12.97 -3.05 7.42
C HIS A 86 -14.07 -3.91 8.04
N ASP A 87 -14.93 -4.52 7.22
CA ASP A 87 -16.00 -5.41 7.70
C ASP A 87 -15.44 -6.61 8.47
N LYS A 88 -14.30 -7.15 8.03
CA LYS A 88 -13.60 -8.24 8.72
C LYS A 88 -13.00 -7.77 10.03
N MET A 89 -12.33 -6.63 10.05
CA MET A 89 -11.67 -6.10 11.25
C MET A 89 -12.70 -5.66 12.31
N ILE A 90 -13.85 -5.10 11.91
CA ILE A 90 -14.92 -4.75 12.87
C ILE A 90 -15.44 -5.99 13.58
N LYS A 91 -15.64 -7.09 12.85
CA LYS A 91 -16.12 -8.35 13.44
C LYS A 91 -15.14 -8.95 14.45
N GLU A 92 -13.84 -8.75 14.25
CA GLU A 92 -12.79 -9.35 15.07
C GLU A 92 -12.38 -8.46 16.25
N TYR A 93 -12.40 -7.13 16.08
CA TYR A 93 -11.83 -6.18 17.03
C TYR A 93 -12.83 -5.11 17.53
N GLY A 94 -14.06 -5.08 17.03
CA GLY A 94 -15.05 -4.06 17.38
C GLY A 94 -14.83 -2.74 16.64
N GLU A 95 -14.85 -1.62 17.35
CA GLU A 95 -14.63 -0.31 16.72
C GLU A 95 -13.15 -0.14 16.31
N VAL A 96 -12.91 -0.07 15.01
CA VAL A 96 -11.57 0.05 14.44
C VAL A 96 -11.53 1.03 13.27
N LYS A 97 -10.37 1.64 13.06
CA LYS A 97 -10.09 2.44 11.86
C LYS A 97 -9.18 1.65 10.92
N VAL A 98 -9.60 1.53 9.66
CA VAL A 98 -8.74 0.98 8.60
C VAL A 98 -8.13 2.13 7.81
N MET A 99 -6.84 2.00 7.50
CA MET A 99 -6.09 2.97 6.70
C MET A 99 -5.35 2.28 5.56
N TYR A 100 -5.27 2.94 4.40
CA TYR A 100 -4.59 2.41 3.23
C TYR A 100 -3.09 2.74 3.28
N LEU A 101 -2.26 1.71 3.49
CA LEU A 101 -0.80 1.80 3.43
C LEU A 101 -0.29 1.60 1.99
N CYS A 102 0.45 2.58 1.46
CA CYS A 102 1.05 2.55 0.13
C CYS A 102 2.35 3.36 0.04
N GLY A 103 3.07 3.21 -1.07
CA GLY A 103 4.19 4.10 -1.40
C GLY A 103 3.70 5.34 -2.14
N ALA A 104 4.55 6.36 -2.23
CA ALA A 104 4.29 7.61 -2.95
C ALA A 104 3.96 7.38 -4.44
N ASP A 105 4.42 6.28 -5.02
CA ASP A 105 4.12 5.88 -6.40
C ASP A 105 2.62 5.65 -6.68
N ALA A 106 1.83 5.37 -5.63
CA ALA A 106 0.37 5.30 -5.75
C ALA A 106 -0.25 6.67 -6.09
N ILE A 107 0.25 7.74 -5.47
CA ILE A 107 -0.19 9.11 -5.73
C ILE A 107 0.26 9.54 -7.13
N ASP A 108 1.49 9.22 -7.53
CA ASP A 108 1.97 9.55 -8.88
C ASP A 108 1.15 8.86 -9.97
N SER A 109 0.83 7.57 -9.76
CA SER A 109 -0.01 6.80 -10.67
C SER A 109 -1.40 7.42 -10.81
N PHE A 110 -1.93 8.01 -9.74
CA PHE A 110 -3.17 8.77 -9.77
C PHE A 110 -3.04 10.08 -10.56
N ILE A 111 -1.99 10.88 -10.32
CA ILE A 111 -1.76 12.14 -11.04
C ILE A 111 -1.59 11.90 -12.53
N GLU A 112 -0.79 10.90 -12.91
CA GLU A 112 -0.56 10.54 -14.31
C GLU A 112 -1.87 10.13 -14.99
N ALA A 113 -2.64 9.27 -14.33
CA ALA A 113 -3.94 8.82 -14.80
C ALA A 113 -4.95 9.96 -14.96
N HIS A 114 -5.01 10.86 -13.99
CA HIS A 114 -5.89 12.03 -14.01
C HIS A 114 -5.52 12.98 -15.16
N SER A 115 -4.24 13.29 -15.30
CA SER A 115 -3.72 14.20 -16.34
C SER A 115 -3.93 13.66 -17.76
N LYS A 116 -3.90 12.33 -17.93
CA LYS A 116 -4.08 11.66 -19.23
C LYS A 116 -5.54 11.23 -19.49
N GLY A 117 -6.48 11.54 -18.59
CA GLY A 117 -7.89 11.15 -18.71
C GLY A 117 -8.15 9.64 -18.72
N LYS A 118 -7.21 8.83 -18.22
CA LYS A 118 -7.28 7.37 -18.20
C LYS A 118 -6.66 6.84 -16.91
N SER A 119 -7.50 6.55 -15.91
CA SER A 119 -7.07 5.73 -14.78
C SER A 119 -7.43 4.28 -15.00
N LYS A 120 -6.42 3.40 -15.00
CA LYS A 120 -6.63 1.95 -14.98
C LYS A 120 -6.86 1.40 -13.57
N PHE A 121 -6.64 2.20 -12.53
CA PHE A 121 -6.45 1.69 -11.17
C PHE A 121 -7.37 2.32 -10.13
N TRP A 122 -7.67 3.61 -10.27
CA TRP A 122 -8.59 4.32 -9.38
C TRP A 122 -9.08 5.65 -9.94
N THR A 123 -10.37 5.93 -9.81
CA THR A 123 -10.98 7.21 -10.17
C THR A 123 -10.72 8.29 -9.10
N PHE A 124 -11.02 9.55 -9.43
CA PHE A 124 -10.98 10.65 -8.47
C PHE A 124 -11.95 10.39 -7.30
N GLU A 125 -13.13 9.85 -7.58
CA GLU A 125 -14.15 9.52 -6.58
C GLU A 125 -13.69 8.39 -5.66
N GLU A 126 -13.01 7.38 -6.19
CA GLU A 126 -12.44 6.30 -5.40
C GLU A 126 -11.33 6.80 -4.47
N LEU A 127 -10.40 7.62 -4.98
CA LEU A 127 -9.38 8.23 -4.12
C LEU A 127 -10.00 9.11 -3.04
N LYS A 128 -10.97 9.95 -3.39
CA LYS A 128 -11.70 10.78 -2.43
C LYS A 128 -12.40 9.92 -1.37
N THR A 129 -13.02 8.81 -1.77
CA THR A 129 -13.64 7.85 -0.85
C THR A 129 -12.62 7.26 0.12
N ILE A 130 -11.43 6.88 -0.37
CA ILE A 130 -10.35 6.38 0.47
C ILE A 130 -9.95 7.43 1.51
N LEU A 131 -9.72 8.68 1.08
CA LEU A 131 -9.27 9.77 1.94
C LEU A 131 -10.32 10.18 2.99
N ASP A 132 -11.60 10.22 2.60
CA ASP A 132 -12.69 10.63 3.48
C ASP A 132 -13.09 9.55 4.50
N LYS A 133 -13.27 8.30 4.04
CA LYS A 133 -13.81 7.20 4.85
C LYS A 133 -12.75 6.45 5.66
N TYR A 134 -11.53 6.34 5.13
CA TYR A 134 -10.48 5.52 5.72
C TYR A 134 -9.30 6.41 6.14
N GLY A 135 -8.54 6.89 5.16
CA GLY A 135 -7.26 7.56 5.33
C GLY A 135 -6.13 6.80 4.65
N MET A 136 -4.97 7.44 4.55
CA MET A 136 -3.79 6.89 3.90
C MET A 136 -2.54 7.07 4.77
N ILE A 137 -1.68 6.07 4.72
CA ILE A 137 -0.30 6.14 5.22
C ILE A 137 0.59 5.96 3.99
N ILE A 138 1.37 6.99 3.68
CA ILE A 138 2.13 7.08 2.43
C ILE A 138 3.61 7.05 2.77
N GLU A 139 4.29 5.98 2.38
CA GLU A 139 5.74 5.91 2.45
C GLU A 139 6.37 6.69 1.30
N VAL A 140 7.32 7.56 1.66
CA VAL A 140 8.03 8.45 0.76
C VAL A 140 9.53 8.20 0.92
N ASN A 141 10.16 7.66 -0.12
CA ASN A 141 11.61 7.56 -0.16
C ASN A 141 12.21 8.96 -0.33
N SER A 142 13.02 9.38 0.65
CA SER A 142 13.62 10.72 0.76
C SER A 142 14.66 10.98 -0.33
N ASN A 143 15.22 9.94 -0.95
CA ASN A 143 16.19 10.05 -2.03
C ASN A 143 15.53 10.14 -3.42
N ARG A 144 14.20 10.09 -3.50
CA ARG A 144 13.48 10.07 -4.77
C ARG A 144 13.53 11.45 -5.47
N PRO A 145 14.02 11.54 -6.73
CA PRO A 145 14.02 12.80 -7.48
C PRO A 145 12.66 13.10 -8.12
N GLY A 146 12.27 14.39 -8.14
CA GLY A 146 11.02 14.89 -8.76
C GLY A 146 10.00 15.41 -7.75
N ASN A 147 9.12 16.32 -8.19
CA ASN A 147 8.15 17.12 -7.40
C ASN A 147 7.04 16.30 -6.67
N ALA A 148 7.39 15.27 -5.90
CA ALA A 148 6.47 14.48 -5.08
C ALA A 148 7.03 14.18 -3.68
N SER A 149 7.88 15.05 -3.13
CA SER A 149 8.38 14.89 -1.76
C SER A 149 7.30 15.09 -0.69
N ASP A 150 6.18 15.71 -1.04
CA ASP A 150 5.08 15.96 -0.13
C ASP A 150 3.72 15.54 -0.73
N PRO A 151 3.24 14.31 -0.44
CA PRO A 151 1.94 13.85 -0.91
C PRO A 151 0.78 14.71 -0.35
N ILE A 152 0.93 15.31 0.82
CA ILE A 152 -0.09 16.18 1.42
C ILE A 152 -0.22 17.47 0.59
N LYS A 153 0.89 18.05 0.16
CA LYS A 153 0.88 19.24 -0.71
C LYS A 153 0.19 18.97 -2.04
N ILE A 154 0.45 17.81 -2.65
CA ILE A 154 -0.21 17.38 -3.89
C ILE A 154 -1.71 17.25 -3.69
N LEU A 155 -2.14 16.52 -2.67
CA LEU A 155 -3.56 16.31 -2.40
C LEU A 155 -4.28 17.64 -2.15
N LYS A 156 -3.66 18.58 -1.43
CA LYS A 156 -4.19 19.93 -1.24
C LYS A 156 -4.35 20.69 -2.56
N ALA A 157 -3.36 20.62 -3.45
CA ALA A 157 -3.43 21.27 -4.77
C ALA A 157 -4.57 20.71 -5.65
N LEU A 158 -4.97 19.46 -5.42
CA LEU A 158 -6.09 18.80 -6.09
C LEU A 158 -7.43 18.97 -5.36
N ASN A 159 -7.49 19.82 -4.31
CA ASN A 159 -8.65 20.00 -3.44
C ASN A 159 -9.16 18.68 -2.81
N LEU A 160 -8.25 17.77 -2.50
CA LEU A 160 -8.55 16.50 -1.85
C LEU A 160 -8.37 16.57 -0.32
N PRO A 161 -9.16 15.77 0.44
CA PRO A 161 -9.04 15.71 1.90
C PRO A 161 -7.67 15.23 2.35
N THR A 162 -7.08 15.88 3.36
CA THR A 162 -5.76 15.52 3.91
C THR A 162 -5.76 15.25 5.41
N LYS A 163 -6.90 15.42 6.10
CA LYS A 163 -7.01 15.24 7.56
C LYS A 163 -6.58 13.86 8.07
N ASN A 164 -6.73 12.82 7.24
CA ASN A 164 -6.44 11.43 7.56
C ASN A 164 -5.28 10.89 6.72
N VAL A 165 -4.33 11.74 6.33
CA VAL A 165 -3.18 11.38 5.50
C VAL A 165 -1.91 11.59 6.29
N PHE A 166 -1.08 10.55 6.35
CA PHE A 166 0.18 10.56 7.08
C PHE A 166 1.31 10.18 6.12
N ALA A 167 2.35 11.02 6.04
CA ALA A 167 3.55 10.70 5.29
C ALA A 167 4.60 10.11 6.23
N VAL A 168 5.21 8.99 5.84
CA VAL A 168 6.37 8.39 6.52
C VAL A 168 7.55 8.41 5.58
N PHE A 169 8.71 8.86 6.05
CA PHE A 169 9.88 9.05 5.20
C PHE A 169 10.89 7.93 5.44
N SER A 170 11.33 7.29 4.36
CA SER A 170 12.38 6.27 4.38
C SER A 170 13.64 6.81 3.68
N THR A 171 14.80 6.24 4.00
CA THR A 171 16.08 6.54 3.32
C THR A 171 16.60 5.37 2.51
N ASP A 172 16.01 4.18 2.64
CA ASP A 172 16.52 2.95 2.04
C ASP A 172 16.01 2.80 0.60
N ASP A 173 16.95 2.84 -0.35
CA ASP A 173 16.67 2.70 -1.78
C ASP A 173 16.74 1.24 -2.22
N ILE A 174 15.98 0.35 -1.56
CA ILE A 174 15.83 -1.02 -2.02
C ILE A 174 14.74 -1.02 -3.09
N SER A 175 15.11 -0.52 -4.28
CA SER A 175 14.14 -0.42 -5.37
C SER A 175 13.58 -1.80 -5.71
N ARG A 176 12.26 -1.85 -5.89
CA ARG A 176 11.43 -3.00 -6.27
C ARG A 176 11.95 -3.82 -7.47
N ASN A 177 12.89 -3.27 -8.24
CA ASN A 177 13.48 -3.88 -9.43
C ASN A 177 14.80 -4.63 -9.19
N TYR A 178 15.50 -4.39 -8.06
CA TYR A 178 16.79 -5.05 -7.80
C TYR A 178 16.63 -6.55 -7.60
N GLY A 179 15.67 -6.99 -6.78
CA GLY A 179 15.47 -8.42 -6.51
C GLY A 179 15.17 -9.26 -7.76
N ARG A 180 14.42 -8.71 -8.73
CA ARG A 180 14.17 -9.37 -10.03
C ARG A 180 15.39 -9.42 -10.93
N LYS A 181 16.23 -8.38 -10.92
CA LYS A 181 17.49 -8.37 -11.69
C LYS A 181 18.48 -9.39 -11.13
N CYS A 182 18.61 -9.49 -9.81
CA CYS A 182 19.49 -10.46 -9.17
C CYS A 182 19.09 -11.91 -9.51
N TYR A 183 17.79 -12.24 -9.50
CA TYR A 183 17.33 -13.60 -9.82
C TYR A 183 17.61 -14.02 -11.27
N LYS A 184 17.59 -13.08 -12.22
CA LYS A 184 17.92 -13.35 -13.63
C LYS A 184 19.41 -13.55 -13.89
N LEU A 185 20.27 -13.15 -12.94
CA LEU A 185 21.73 -13.28 -13.05
C LEU A 185 22.24 -14.58 -12.41
N CYS A 186 21.38 -15.33 -11.73
CA CYS A 186 21.70 -16.60 -11.08
C CYS A 186 21.19 -17.83 -11.85
N GLY A 187 20.84 -17.67 -13.13
CA GLY A 187 20.37 -18.74 -14.02
C GLY A 187 21.27 -18.89 -15.23
#